data_AF-A0A3N7GVH7-F1
#
_entry.id   AF-A0A3N7GVH7-F1
#
_cell.length_a   1.000
_cell.length_b   1.000
_cell.length_c   1.000
_cell.angle_alpha   90.00
_cell.angle_beta   90.00
_cell.angle_gamma   90.00
#
_symmetry.space_group_name_H-M   'P 1'
#
loop_
_entity.id
_entity.type
_entity.pdbx_description
1 polymer ?
#
loop_
_entity_poly.entity_id
_entity_poly.type
_entity_poly.pdbx_seq_one_letter_code
_entity_poly.pdbx_strand_id
1 'polypeptide(L)'
;MVHTFADVQLRGVPLDAAGYDYAGAVAWNRDSGVLWDNTRRRLRDHLPGVEFFVVREWQDRGALHLHALVRVPRLGAPSGRELGALARSAVAFSKVDGSEVVWGEQFTCDEFRADGAGAKAIWYLSKALNYVLKDTAREAGGGAAWVHVARMHQAARAMRCSPECEPASCTSRTHQRFGARGHVVSNTRKTKTRSGWSLIGLTRRAQREARAAWFAAKEAERQAAAAREASAAPEPVAGALAGLAARLQLELRAVAPVVP
;
A
#
# COMPACT_ATOMS: atom_id res chain seq x y z
N MET A 1 20.21 29.02 -8.75
CA MET A 1 21.51 28.32 -8.77
C MET A 1 21.29 27.03 -9.55
N VAL A 2 22.05 26.77 -10.62
CA VAL A 2 21.85 25.60 -11.49
C VAL A 2 22.88 24.54 -11.09
N HIS A 3 22.42 23.34 -10.72
CA HIS A 3 23.29 22.22 -10.38
C HIS A 3 24.07 21.74 -11.62
N THR A 4 25.37 21.56 -11.47
CA THR A 4 26.28 21.05 -12.51
C THR A 4 26.67 19.59 -12.23
N PHE A 5 27.35 18.94 -13.18
CA PHE A 5 27.87 17.58 -12.98
C PHE A 5 28.91 17.48 -11.84
N ALA A 6 29.62 18.58 -11.53
CA ALA A 6 30.54 18.64 -10.40
C ALA A 6 29.81 18.54 -9.03
N ASP A 7 28.53 18.91 -8.99
CA ASP A 7 27.70 18.89 -7.78
C ASP A 7 27.05 17.52 -7.51
N VAL A 8 27.30 16.51 -8.36
CA VAL A 8 26.76 15.15 -8.19
C VAL A 8 27.20 14.55 -6.85
N GLN A 9 28.39 14.90 -6.37
CA GLN A 9 28.92 14.48 -5.07
C GLN A 9 28.25 15.16 -3.88
N LEU A 10 27.50 16.26 -4.12
CA LEU A 10 26.72 16.98 -3.12
C LEU A 10 25.26 16.50 -3.06
N ARG A 11 24.86 15.59 -3.96
CA ARG A 11 23.53 15.01 -3.97
C ARG A 11 23.31 14.21 -2.68
N GLY A 12 22.16 14.43 -2.03
CA GLY A 12 21.86 13.77 -0.76
C GLY A 12 22.58 14.34 0.47
N VAL A 13 23.42 15.38 0.34
CA VAL A 13 24.12 16.02 1.48
C VAL A 13 23.80 17.52 1.60
N PRO A 14 24.03 18.14 2.77
CA PRO A 14 23.93 19.58 2.94
C PRO A 14 24.97 20.32 2.10
N LEU A 15 24.57 21.46 1.51
CA LEU A 15 25.50 22.34 0.78
C LEU A 15 26.56 22.92 1.73
N ASP A 16 26.15 23.30 2.94
CA ASP A 16 27.04 23.60 4.04
C ASP A 16 26.88 22.53 5.11
N ALA A 17 27.86 21.62 5.17
CA ALA A 17 27.85 20.56 6.17
C ALA A 17 28.06 21.10 7.58
N ALA A 18 28.74 22.23 7.79
CA ALA A 18 29.05 22.77 9.11
C ALA A 18 27.86 23.51 9.73
N GLY A 19 27.11 24.27 8.93
CA GLY A 19 25.89 24.96 9.37
C GLY A 19 24.63 24.08 9.39
N TYR A 20 24.70 22.83 8.94
CA TYR A 20 23.54 21.94 8.95
C TYR A 20 23.15 21.51 10.37
N ASP A 21 21.87 21.64 10.72
CA ASP A 21 21.35 21.25 12.04
C ASP A 21 21.10 19.73 12.13
N TYR A 22 22.17 18.96 12.36
CA TYR A 22 22.10 17.51 12.55
C TYR A 22 21.28 17.12 13.79
N ALA A 23 21.35 17.90 14.86
CA ALA A 23 20.64 17.62 16.10
C ALA A 23 19.12 17.76 15.88
N GLY A 24 18.70 18.86 15.24
CA GLY A 24 17.31 19.09 14.85
C GLY A 24 16.81 18.04 13.85
N ALA A 25 17.60 17.67 12.84
CA ALA A 25 17.20 16.63 11.88
C ALA A 25 16.95 15.27 12.56
N VAL A 26 17.83 14.86 13.47
CA VAL A 26 17.67 13.61 14.23
C VAL A 26 16.50 13.69 15.22
N ALA A 27 16.31 14.83 15.89
CA ALA A 27 15.18 15.06 16.79
C ALA A 27 13.84 15.02 16.03
N TRP A 28 13.80 15.62 14.83
CA TRP A 28 12.67 15.52 13.90
C TRP A 28 12.35 14.05 13.57
N ASN A 29 13.36 13.25 13.19
CA ASN A 29 13.17 11.85 12.86
C ASN A 29 12.60 11.04 14.04
N ARG A 30 13.04 11.37 15.27
CA ARG A 30 12.58 10.78 16.54
C ARG A 30 11.11 11.06 16.83
N ASP A 31 10.66 12.28 16.59
CA ASP A 31 9.37 12.77 17.08
C ASP A 31 8.30 12.96 15.99
N SER A 32 8.65 12.91 14.70
CA SER A 32 7.72 12.94 13.57
C SER A 32 6.59 11.90 13.69
N GLY A 33 6.84 10.77 14.34
CA GLY A 33 5.82 9.77 14.65
C GLY A 33 4.72 10.29 15.60
N VAL A 34 5.09 11.06 16.62
CA VAL A 34 4.14 11.66 17.58
C VAL A 34 3.34 12.78 16.90
N LEU A 35 4.00 13.59 16.08
CA LEU A 35 3.32 14.60 15.27
C LEU A 35 2.30 13.94 14.32
N TRP A 36 2.67 12.85 13.66
CA TRP A 36 1.74 12.09 12.83
C TRP A 36 0.55 11.52 13.61
N ASP A 37 0.75 11.07 14.85
CA ASP A 37 -0.34 10.60 15.72
C ASP A 37 -1.34 11.70 16.06
N ASN A 38 -0.86 12.92 16.30
CA ASN A 38 -1.71 14.09 16.54
C ASN A 38 -2.41 14.53 15.24
N THR A 39 -1.70 14.49 14.12
CA THR A 39 -2.24 14.78 12.78
C THR A 39 -3.41 13.86 12.46
N ARG A 40 -3.24 12.55 12.65
CA ARG A 40 -4.33 11.57 12.44
C ARG A 40 -5.50 11.73 13.40
N ARG A 41 -5.28 12.27 14.61
CA ARG A 41 -6.38 12.57 15.55
C ARG A 41 -7.16 13.76 15.03
N ARG A 42 -6.50 14.88 14.74
CA ARG A 42 -7.14 16.07 14.15
C ARG A 42 -7.93 15.77 12.88
N LEU A 43 -7.34 15.01 11.97
CA LEU A 43 -8.03 14.61 10.73
C LEU A 43 -9.27 13.78 11.02
N ARG A 44 -9.25 12.91 12.03
CA ARG A 44 -10.43 12.10 12.43
C ARG A 44 -11.51 12.92 13.13
N ASP A 45 -11.13 13.97 13.85
CA ASP A 45 -12.08 14.86 14.50
C ASP A 45 -12.90 15.65 13.47
N HIS A 46 -12.28 15.99 12.33
CA HIS A 46 -12.94 16.71 11.22
C HIS A 46 -13.58 15.78 10.18
N LEU A 47 -13.04 14.58 10.00
CA LEU A 47 -13.44 13.62 8.96
C LEU A 47 -13.75 12.26 9.58
N PRO A 48 -14.96 12.05 10.13
CA PRO A 48 -15.36 10.77 10.67
C PRO A 48 -15.18 9.64 9.65
N GLY A 49 -14.47 8.59 10.04
CA GLY A 49 -14.22 7.43 9.17
C GLY A 49 -13.05 7.58 8.19
N VAL A 50 -12.25 8.66 8.28
CA VAL A 50 -11.01 8.78 7.50
C VAL A 50 -10.06 7.63 7.80
N GLU A 51 -9.45 7.09 6.75
CA GLU A 51 -8.44 6.06 6.83
C GLU A 51 -7.15 6.52 6.14
N PHE A 52 -6.04 5.92 6.54
CA PHE A 52 -4.70 6.34 6.13
C PHE A 52 -3.81 5.16 5.74
N PHE A 53 -2.94 5.39 4.76
CA PHE A 53 -1.73 4.63 4.51
C PHE A 53 -0.56 5.59 4.39
N VAL A 54 0.51 5.30 5.13
CA VAL A 54 1.57 6.27 5.40
C VAL A 54 2.90 5.60 5.19
N VAL A 55 3.77 6.30 4.46
CA VAL A 55 5.15 5.91 4.22
C VAL A 55 6.05 7.00 4.79
N ARG A 56 7.11 6.58 5.47
CA ARG A 56 8.23 7.41 5.89
C ARG A 56 9.38 7.13 4.92
N GLU A 57 9.83 8.13 4.19
CA GLU A 57 10.95 8.03 3.25
C GLU A 57 12.10 8.90 3.76
N TRP A 58 13.34 8.44 3.63
CA TRP A 58 14.50 9.32 3.82
C TRP A 58 14.62 10.25 2.62
N GLN A 59 14.51 11.55 2.90
CA GLN A 59 14.90 12.54 1.90
C GLN A 59 16.41 12.75 1.93
N ASP A 60 16.89 13.39 0.87
CA ASP A 60 18.22 13.97 0.84
C ASP A 60 18.50 14.72 2.15
N ARG A 61 19.73 14.58 2.68
CA ARG A 61 20.19 15.17 3.96
C ARG A 61 19.65 14.50 5.23
N GLY A 62 18.99 13.35 5.10
CA GLY A 62 18.73 12.45 6.23
C GLY A 62 17.57 12.86 7.13
N ALA A 63 16.64 13.68 6.65
CA ALA A 63 15.37 13.95 7.33
C ALA A 63 14.26 13.03 6.78
N LEU A 64 13.40 12.53 7.66
CA LEU A 64 12.23 11.74 7.27
C LEU A 64 11.14 12.64 6.69
N HIS A 65 10.61 12.22 5.55
CA HIS A 65 9.46 12.82 4.88
C HIS A 65 8.30 11.83 4.87
N LEU A 66 7.09 12.33 5.14
CA LEU A 66 5.90 11.50 5.24
C LEU A 66 5.03 11.67 4.01
N HIS A 67 4.79 10.56 3.32
CA HIS A 67 3.76 10.44 2.30
C HIS A 67 2.54 9.78 2.92
N ALA A 68 1.37 10.40 2.78
CA ALA A 68 0.12 9.85 3.26
C ALA A 68 -0.91 9.76 2.13
N LEU A 69 -1.44 8.55 1.91
CA LEU A 69 -2.69 8.36 1.20
C LEU A 69 -3.81 8.45 2.22
N VAL A 70 -4.73 9.37 1.97
CA VAL A 70 -5.88 9.63 2.84
C VAL A 70 -7.15 9.26 2.09
N ARG A 71 -7.95 8.35 2.67
CA ARG A 71 -9.26 7.96 2.13
C ARG A 71 -10.32 8.64 2.96
N VAL A 72 -11.12 9.46 2.30
CA VAL A 72 -12.23 10.20 2.89
C VAL A 72 -13.55 9.77 2.23
N PRO A 73 -14.69 9.87 2.93
CA PRO A 73 -16.00 9.78 2.30
C PRO A 73 -16.13 10.82 1.18
N ARG A 74 -16.79 10.46 0.07
CA ARG A 74 -16.94 11.36 -1.09
C ARG A 74 -17.75 12.61 -0.78
N LEU A 75 -18.83 12.46 -0.03
CA LEU A 75 -19.70 13.57 0.34
C LEU A 75 -19.01 14.39 1.44
N GLY A 76 -18.73 15.66 1.16
CA GLY A 76 -17.98 16.52 2.09
C GLY A 76 -16.48 16.25 2.15
N ALA A 77 -15.90 15.62 1.12
CA ALA A 77 -14.45 15.48 1.02
C ALA A 77 -13.78 16.87 0.97
N PRO A 78 -12.83 17.17 1.87
CA PRO A 78 -12.10 18.43 1.83
C PRO A 78 -11.16 18.46 0.62
N SER A 79 -10.91 19.65 0.11
CA SER A 79 -9.84 19.89 -0.85
C SER A 79 -8.47 19.55 -0.25
N GLY A 80 -7.48 19.31 -1.11
CA GLY A 80 -6.09 19.07 -0.70
C GLY A 80 -5.53 20.23 0.13
N ARG A 81 -5.93 21.47 -0.18
CA ARG A 81 -5.52 22.65 0.60
C ARG A 81 -6.09 22.62 2.02
N GLU A 82 -7.37 22.29 2.18
CA GLU A 82 -8.00 22.15 3.49
C GLU A 82 -7.40 21.00 4.28
N LEU A 83 -7.14 19.86 3.64
CA LEU A 83 -6.45 18.73 4.26
C LEU A 83 -5.05 19.10 4.75
N GLY A 84 -4.30 19.86 3.94
CA GLY A 84 -2.98 20.37 4.31
C GLY A 84 -3.04 21.37 5.47
N ALA A 85 -4.04 22.25 5.49
CA ALA A 85 -4.26 23.17 6.60
C ALA A 85 -4.61 22.43 7.90
N LEU A 86 -5.49 21.43 7.83
CA LEU A 86 -5.83 20.56 8.95
C LEU A 86 -4.60 19.81 9.46
N ALA A 87 -3.77 19.27 8.56
CA ALA A 87 -2.54 18.59 8.94
C ALA A 87 -1.56 19.53 9.64
N ARG A 88 -1.29 20.71 9.07
CA ARG A 88 -0.39 21.72 9.65
C ARG A 88 -0.89 22.29 10.98
N SER A 89 -2.20 22.28 11.21
CA SER A 89 -2.76 22.68 12.50
C SER A 89 -2.45 21.71 13.65
N ALA A 90 -1.92 20.52 13.34
CA ALA A 90 -1.47 19.58 14.36
C ALA A 90 -0.15 20.02 14.97
N VAL A 91 -0.15 20.14 16.29
CA VAL A 91 1.03 20.38 17.11
C VAL A 91 1.27 19.14 17.97
N ALA A 92 2.53 18.76 18.13
CA ALA A 92 2.94 17.74 19.08
C ALA A 92 4.12 18.25 19.92
N PHE A 93 4.36 17.57 21.04
CA PHE A 93 5.51 17.84 21.88
C PHE A 93 6.33 16.56 22.00
N SER A 94 7.65 16.70 21.94
CA SER A 94 8.56 15.58 22.17
C SER A 94 8.32 15.00 23.54
N LYS A 95 8.19 13.69 23.60
CA LYS A 95 8.09 12.99 24.88
C LYS A 95 9.41 12.99 25.66
N VAL A 96 10.51 13.39 25.04
CA VAL A 96 11.87 13.28 25.62
C VAL A 96 12.30 14.57 26.28
N ASP A 97 12.12 15.70 25.60
CA ASP A 97 12.61 17.02 26.02
C ASP A 97 11.52 18.10 26.02
N GLY A 98 10.27 17.74 25.67
CA GLY A 98 9.15 18.68 25.65
C GLY A 98 9.17 19.68 24.49
N SER A 99 10.15 19.60 23.58
CA SER A 99 10.22 20.50 22.41
C SER A 99 8.99 20.39 21.53
N GLU A 100 8.56 21.51 20.95
CA GLU A 100 7.45 21.54 20.00
C GLU A 100 7.87 20.90 18.66
N VAL A 101 6.95 20.14 18.07
CA VAL A 101 7.14 19.46 16.80
C VAL A 101 5.94 19.78 15.91
N VAL A 102 6.20 20.42 14.78
CA VAL A 102 5.20 20.88 13.82
C VAL A 102 5.59 20.52 12.38
N TRP A 103 4.61 20.49 11.48
CA TRP A 103 4.89 20.35 10.05
C TRP A 103 5.48 21.64 9.49
N GLY A 104 6.43 21.50 8.57
CA GLY A 104 6.91 22.62 7.77
C GLY A 104 5.87 23.11 6.76
N GLU A 105 6.27 24.11 5.98
CA GLU A 105 5.38 24.78 5.01
C GLU A 105 5.21 24.00 3.71
N GLN A 106 6.20 23.19 3.33
CA GLN A 106 6.17 22.42 2.10
C GLN A 106 5.10 21.33 2.14
N PHE A 107 4.19 21.36 1.18
CA PHE A 107 3.07 20.43 1.11
C PHE A 107 2.59 20.28 -0.33
N THR A 108 2.39 19.03 -0.75
CA THR A 108 1.77 18.68 -2.04
C THR A 108 0.67 17.67 -1.77
N CYS A 109 -0.50 17.88 -2.35
CA CYS A 109 -1.62 16.95 -2.27
C CYS A 109 -2.30 16.84 -3.63
N ASP A 110 -2.26 15.62 -4.17
CA ASP A 110 -2.97 15.28 -5.39
C ASP A 110 -4.29 14.59 -5.04
N GLU A 111 -5.38 15.09 -5.60
CA GLU A 111 -6.70 14.48 -5.45
C GLU A 111 -6.95 13.47 -6.56
N PHE A 112 -7.48 12.30 -6.21
CA PHE A 112 -7.92 11.32 -7.19
C PHE A 112 -9.10 10.50 -6.70
N ARG A 113 -9.91 10.02 -7.65
CA ARG A 113 -11.09 9.21 -7.40
C ARG A 113 -10.74 7.73 -7.51
N ALA A 114 -11.37 6.93 -6.65
CA ALA A 114 -11.31 5.46 -6.69
C ALA A 114 -12.53 4.88 -7.41
N ASP A 115 -12.96 5.49 -8.51
CA ASP A 115 -14.15 5.10 -9.30
C ASP A 115 -13.86 4.01 -10.34
N GLY A 116 -13.10 2.98 -9.95
CA GLY A 116 -12.76 1.85 -10.82
C GLY A 116 -11.42 1.99 -11.54
N ALA A 117 -10.78 3.16 -11.50
CA ALA A 117 -9.38 3.33 -11.91
C ALA A 117 -8.41 2.77 -10.84
N GLY A 118 -8.54 1.48 -10.51
CA GLY A 118 -7.63 0.78 -9.61
C GLY A 118 -6.16 0.99 -9.99
N ALA A 119 -5.88 1.18 -11.29
CA ALA A 119 -4.58 1.53 -11.83
C ALA A 119 -3.95 2.79 -11.20
N LYS A 120 -4.72 3.86 -10.94
CA LYS A 120 -4.17 5.12 -10.37
C LYS A 120 -3.87 4.98 -8.87
N ALA A 121 -4.73 4.29 -8.12
CA ALA A 121 -4.49 3.97 -6.72
C ALA A 121 -3.31 2.99 -6.55
N ILE A 122 -3.23 1.97 -7.41
CA ILE A 122 -2.09 1.05 -7.49
C ILE A 122 -0.82 1.81 -7.87
N TRP A 123 -0.88 2.73 -8.84
CA TRP A 123 0.27 3.55 -9.23
C TRP A 123 0.76 4.46 -8.10
N TYR A 124 -0.13 5.14 -7.38
CA TYR A 124 0.27 5.95 -6.22
C TYR A 124 0.81 5.09 -5.09
N LEU A 125 0.28 3.88 -4.89
CA LEU A 125 0.89 2.94 -3.95
C LEU A 125 2.25 2.46 -4.45
N SER A 126 2.42 2.16 -5.73
CA SER A 126 3.72 1.81 -6.31
C SER A 126 4.69 2.96 -6.18
N LYS A 127 4.26 4.22 -6.32
CA LYS A 127 5.07 5.39 -5.99
C LYS A 127 5.44 5.44 -4.51
N ALA A 128 4.46 5.28 -3.62
CA ALA A 128 4.67 5.26 -2.18
C ALA A 128 5.60 4.11 -1.74
N LEU A 129 5.52 2.95 -2.38
CA LEU A 129 6.41 1.81 -2.16
C LEU A 129 7.77 2.01 -2.84
N ASN A 130 7.84 2.68 -3.99
CA ASN A 130 9.10 3.06 -4.62
C ASN A 130 9.89 4.02 -3.71
N TYR A 131 9.22 4.89 -2.97
CA TYR A 131 9.86 5.70 -1.92
C TYR A 131 10.51 4.81 -0.84
N VAL A 132 9.85 3.70 -0.45
CA VAL A 132 10.47 2.68 0.45
C VAL A 132 11.67 1.98 -0.18
N LEU A 133 11.67 1.77 -1.50
CA LEU A 133 12.76 1.09 -2.19
C LEU A 133 13.95 2.01 -2.48
N LYS A 134 13.70 3.31 -2.68
CA LYS A 134 14.75 4.34 -2.83
C LYS A 134 15.62 4.44 -1.57
N ASP A 135 15.04 4.20 -0.39
CA ASP A 135 15.77 4.08 0.88
C ASP A 135 16.82 2.95 0.93
N THR A 136 16.75 1.99 0.00
CA THR A 136 17.66 0.83 -0.05
C THR A 136 18.77 0.93 -1.10
N ALA A 137 18.82 1.99 -1.90
CA ALA A 137 19.87 2.19 -2.90
C ALA A 137 20.88 3.25 -2.41
N ARG A 138 21.93 2.76 -1.73
CA ARG A 138 23.16 3.51 -1.46
C ARG A 138 23.85 3.85 -2.79
N GLU A 139 23.64 5.06 -3.28
CA GLU A 139 24.52 5.66 -4.29
C GLU A 139 24.82 7.12 -3.92
N ALA A 140 25.78 7.28 -2.99
CA ALA A 140 26.52 8.53 -2.82
C ALA A 140 27.92 8.16 -2.30
N GLY A 141 28.78 7.76 -3.24
CA GLY A 141 30.19 7.49 -2.97
C GLY A 141 31.02 8.76 -3.16
N GLY A 142 31.35 9.41 -2.04
CA GLY A 142 32.23 10.59 -1.97
C GLY A 142 32.52 11.01 -0.52
N GLY A 143 33.56 11.83 -0.29
CA GLY A 143 34.00 12.24 1.05
C GLY A 143 32.95 13.06 1.82
N ALA A 144 32.20 13.93 1.15
CA ALA A 144 31.15 14.75 1.76
C ALA A 144 29.99 13.92 2.30
N ALA A 145 29.58 12.87 1.58
CA ALA A 145 28.56 11.92 2.02
C ALA A 145 28.99 11.17 3.28
N TRP A 146 30.25 10.76 3.35
CA TRP A 146 30.78 10.11 4.56
C TRP A 146 30.77 11.05 5.77
N VAL A 147 31.23 12.30 5.60
CA VAL A 147 31.19 13.32 6.66
C VAL A 147 29.76 13.59 7.13
N HIS A 148 28.82 13.72 6.19
CA HIS A 148 27.41 13.93 6.52
C HIS A 148 26.83 12.77 7.34
N VAL A 149 27.03 11.52 6.89
CA VAL A 149 26.57 10.32 7.59
C VAL A 149 27.23 10.18 8.97
N ALA A 150 28.52 10.47 9.09
CA ALA A 150 29.23 10.46 10.36
C ALA A 150 28.65 11.49 11.34
N ARG A 151 28.35 12.71 10.89
CA ARG A 151 27.72 13.76 11.71
C ARG A 151 26.28 13.39 12.11
N MET A 152 25.50 12.79 11.22
CA MET A 152 24.18 12.24 11.57
C MET A 152 24.30 11.13 12.64
N HIS A 153 25.28 10.23 12.53
CA HIS A 153 25.54 9.22 13.56
C HIS A 153 25.95 9.83 14.90
N GLN A 154 26.83 10.84 14.89
CA GLN A 154 27.26 11.53 16.09
C GLN A 154 26.08 12.21 16.79
N ALA A 155 25.26 12.98 16.06
CA ALA A 155 24.05 13.61 16.59
C ALA A 155 23.07 12.57 17.13
N ALA A 156 22.87 11.47 16.40
CA ALA A 156 22.02 10.37 16.83
C ALA A 156 22.51 9.71 18.13
N ARG A 157 23.82 9.56 18.31
CA ARG A 157 24.42 9.00 19.53
C ARG A 157 24.45 9.98 20.71
N ALA A 158 24.48 11.28 20.44
CA ALA A 158 24.45 12.31 21.48
C ALA A 158 23.02 12.59 21.98
N MET A 159 21.99 12.41 21.14
CA MET A 159 20.62 12.69 21.53
C MET A 159 20.03 11.63 22.48
N ARG A 160 19.02 12.00 23.25
CA ARG A 160 18.22 11.05 24.05
C ARG A 160 17.10 10.46 23.21
N CYS A 161 16.98 9.13 23.22
CA CYS A 161 15.92 8.42 22.50
C CYS A 161 14.70 8.07 23.35
N SER A 162 14.67 8.41 24.64
CA SER A 162 13.53 8.30 25.56
C SER A 162 13.83 9.13 26.82
N PRO A 163 12.84 9.41 27.69
CA PRO A 163 13.05 10.11 28.97
C PRO A 163 14.01 9.41 29.94
N GLU A 164 14.28 8.12 29.74
CA GLU A 164 15.16 7.28 30.54
C GLU A 164 16.47 6.97 29.80
N CYS A 165 16.63 7.48 28.59
CA CYS A 165 17.81 7.21 27.77
C CYS A 165 19.03 7.93 28.35
N GLU A 166 20.08 7.16 28.60
CA GLU A 166 21.45 7.62 28.80
C GLU A 166 22.24 7.41 27.49
N PRO A 167 22.53 8.47 26.71
CA PRO A 167 23.04 8.30 25.35
C PRO A 167 24.35 7.50 25.25
N ALA A 168 25.23 7.62 26.25
CA ALA A 168 26.52 6.93 26.29
C ALA A 168 26.40 5.39 26.38
N SER A 169 25.33 4.88 27.00
CA SER A 169 25.12 3.46 27.26
C SER A 169 23.92 2.86 26.50
N CYS A 170 23.10 3.70 25.85
CA CYS A 170 21.86 3.25 25.21
C CYS A 170 22.12 2.43 23.94
N THR A 171 21.55 1.23 23.90
CA THR A 171 21.64 0.28 22.77
C THR A 171 20.46 0.36 21.81
N SER A 172 19.53 1.31 22.01
CA SER A 172 18.33 1.45 21.18
C SER A 172 18.68 1.60 19.70
N ARG A 173 17.91 0.91 18.84
CA ARG A 173 18.02 1.04 17.38
C ARG A 173 17.73 2.45 16.88
N THR A 174 17.08 3.29 17.68
CA THR A 174 16.83 4.69 17.35
C THR A 174 18.14 5.45 17.10
N HIS A 175 19.20 5.20 17.88
CA HIS A 175 20.51 5.82 17.66
C HIS A 175 21.21 5.32 16.38
N GLN A 176 20.93 4.08 15.99
CA GLN A 176 21.48 3.48 14.77
C GLN A 176 20.73 3.94 13.51
N ARG A 177 19.51 4.45 13.67
CA ARG A 177 18.61 4.85 12.58
C ARG A 177 18.40 6.37 12.54
N PHE A 178 19.41 7.14 12.92
CA PHE A 178 19.38 8.61 12.86
C PHE A 178 18.14 9.23 13.51
N GLY A 179 17.68 8.65 14.62
CA GLY A 179 16.49 9.09 15.34
C GLY A 179 15.18 8.45 14.87
N ALA A 180 15.11 7.83 13.69
CA ALA A 180 13.86 7.26 13.18
C ALA A 180 13.26 6.20 14.12
N ARG A 181 11.98 6.38 14.44
CA ARG A 181 11.17 5.41 15.20
C ARG A 181 10.11 4.77 14.30
N GLY A 182 9.88 3.49 14.51
CA GLY A 182 8.76 2.75 13.91
C GLY A 182 9.05 2.14 12.55
N HIS A 183 7.97 1.74 11.89
CA HIS A 183 7.99 1.09 10.59
C HIS A 183 7.96 2.14 9.47
N VAL A 184 8.68 1.83 8.39
CA VAL A 184 8.68 2.60 7.14
C VAL A 184 7.26 2.77 6.61
N VAL A 185 6.44 1.72 6.69
CA VAL A 185 5.03 1.74 6.28
C VAL A 185 4.12 1.54 7.49
N SER A 186 3.05 2.33 7.57
CA SER A 186 1.98 2.15 8.56
C SER A 186 0.62 2.46 7.95
N ASN A 187 -0.43 1.81 8.42
CA ASN A 187 -1.79 2.03 7.90
C ASN A 187 -2.84 1.96 9.00
N THR A 188 -4.06 2.38 8.66
CA THR A 188 -5.19 2.27 9.57
C THR A 188 -5.58 0.81 9.74
N ARG A 189 -5.48 0.31 10.98
CA ARG A 189 -5.84 -1.07 11.30
C ARG A 189 -7.35 -1.24 11.36
N LYS A 190 -7.80 -2.44 10.98
CA LYS A 190 -9.19 -2.86 11.17
C LYS A 190 -9.52 -2.92 12.67
N THR A 191 -10.71 -2.47 13.04
CA THR A 191 -11.27 -2.59 14.39
C THR A 191 -12.73 -3.03 14.30
N LYS A 192 -13.44 -3.16 15.43
CA LYS A 192 -14.89 -3.45 15.41
C LYS A 192 -15.69 -2.38 14.67
N THR A 193 -15.26 -1.13 14.75
CA THR A 193 -15.96 0.04 14.19
C THR A 193 -15.35 0.56 12.89
N ARG A 194 -14.26 -0.07 12.39
CA ARG A 194 -13.54 0.40 11.18
C ARG A 194 -13.09 -0.74 10.31
N SER A 195 -13.32 -0.63 9.00
CA SER A 195 -12.84 -1.57 7.99
C SER A 195 -11.32 -1.71 7.96
N GLY A 196 -10.60 -0.62 8.25
CA GLY A 196 -9.16 -0.55 8.08
C GLY A 196 -8.78 -0.22 6.64
N TRP A 197 -7.53 0.21 6.45
CA TRP A 197 -7.04 0.58 5.13
C TRP A 197 -6.95 -0.62 4.19
N SER A 198 -7.40 -0.43 2.95
CA SER A 198 -7.25 -1.35 1.82
C SER A 198 -7.27 -0.55 0.51
N LEU A 199 -6.59 -1.00 -0.55
CA LEU A 199 -6.48 -0.22 -1.80
C LEU A 199 -7.83 0.20 -2.40
N ILE A 200 -8.84 -0.67 -2.30
CA ILE A 200 -10.14 -0.53 -2.99
C ILE A 200 -11.25 -1.29 -2.25
N GLY A 201 -11.22 -1.34 -0.92
CA GLY A 201 -12.16 -2.18 -0.15
C GLY A 201 -11.85 -3.68 -0.23
N LEU A 202 -10.88 -4.09 -1.07
CA LEU A 202 -10.33 -5.45 -1.12
C LEU A 202 -9.57 -5.78 0.17
N THR A 203 -10.32 -6.13 1.20
CA THR A 203 -9.79 -6.80 2.38
C THR A 203 -9.46 -8.26 2.03
N ARG A 204 -8.59 -8.92 2.81
CA ARG A 204 -8.36 -10.37 2.65
C ARG A 204 -9.66 -11.18 2.67
N ARG A 205 -10.67 -10.72 3.43
CA ARG A 205 -12.00 -11.32 3.48
C ARG A 205 -12.73 -11.15 2.14
N ALA A 206 -12.84 -9.92 1.63
CA ALA A 206 -13.48 -9.65 0.34
C ALA A 206 -12.82 -10.43 -0.81
N GLN A 207 -11.48 -10.53 -0.82
CA GLN A 207 -10.75 -11.33 -1.79
C GLN A 207 -10.99 -12.85 -1.66
N ARG A 208 -11.21 -13.35 -0.44
CA ARG A 208 -11.56 -14.76 -0.22
C ARG A 208 -12.98 -15.05 -0.67
N GLU A 209 -13.93 -14.17 -0.34
CA GLU A 209 -15.33 -14.28 -0.76
C GLU A 209 -15.46 -14.22 -2.28
N ALA A 210 -14.78 -13.27 -2.94
CA ALA A 210 -14.76 -13.16 -4.40
C ALA A 210 -14.16 -14.41 -5.08
N ARG A 211 -13.07 -14.97 -4.51
CA ARG A 211 -12.48 -16.23 -5.03
C ARG A 211 -13.44 -17.40 -4.87
N ALA A 212 -14.10 -17.54 -3.73
CA ALA A 212 -15.07 -18.60 -3.50
C ALA A 212 -16.25 -18.50 -4.48
N ALA A 213 -16.80 -17.30 -4.69
CA ALA A 213 -17.87 -17.05 -5.66
C ALA A 213 -17.43 -17.40 -7.09
N TRP A 214 -16.20 -17.03 -7.47
CA TRP A 214 -15.66 -17.38 -8.79
C TRP A 214 -15.51 -18.88 -8.99
N PHE A 215 -15.00 -19.62 -7.99
CA PHE A 215 -14.90 -21.08 -8.06
C PHE A 215 -16.28 -21.73 -8.18
N ALA A 216 -17.27 -21.28 -7.40
CA ALA A 216 -18.63 -21.79 -7.48
C ALA A 216 -19.25 -21.54 -8.87
N ALA A 217 -19.05 -20.36 -9.44
CA ALA A 217 -19.52 -20.03 -10.79
C ALA A 217 -18.85 -20.93 -11.85
N LYS A 218 -17.53 -21.16 -11.76
CA LYS A 218 -16.81 -22.04 -12.70
C LYS A 218 -17.22 -23.49 -12.58
N GLU A 219 -17.58 -23.95 -11.39
CA GLU A 219 -18.10 -25.30 -11.19
C GLU A 219 -19.50 -25.44 -11.80
N ALA A 220 -20.38 -24.44 -11.58
CA ALA A 220 -21.71 -24.42 -12.20
C ALA A 220 -21.63 -24.39 -13.74
N GLU A 221 -20.70 -23.62 -14.33
CA GLU A 221 -20.45 -23.62 -15.77
C GLU A 221 -20.02 -25.00 -16.29
N ARG A 222 -19.13 -25.71 -15.57
CA ARG A 222 -18.71 -27.07 -15.93
C ARG A 222 -19.86 -28.06 -15.85
N GLN A 223 -20.65 -28.00 -14.79
CA GLN A 223 -21.82 -28.87 -14.62
C GLN A 223 -22.88 -28.62 -15.70
N ALA A 224 -23.12 -27.36 -16.06
CA ALA A 224 -24.02 -27.00 -17.15
C ALA A 224 -23.49 -27.48 -18.51
N ALA A 225 -22.18 -27.39 -18.76
CA ALA A 225 -21.55 -27.92 -19.97
C ALA A 225 -21.68 -29.44 -20.05
N ALA A 226 -21.38 -30.16 -18.96
CA ALA A 226 -21.51 -31.61 -18.87
C ALA A 226 -22.97 -32.08 -19.05
N ALA A 227 -23.94 -31.35 -18.49
CA ALA A 227 -25.36 -31.64 -18.67
C ALA A 227 -25.83 -31.44 -20.12
N ARG A 228 -25.33 -30.40 -20.80
CA ARG A 228 -25.62 -30.17 -22.22
C ARG A 228 -25.05 -31.29 -23.09
N GLU A 229 -23.82 -31.70 -22.83
CA GLU A 229 -23.16 -32.80 -23.54
C GLU A 229 -23.88 -34.14 -23.31
N ALA A 230 -24.32 -34.42 -22.08
CA ALA A 230 -25.15 -35.58 -21.76
C ALA A 230 -26.53 -35.55 -22.44
N SER A 231 -27.14 -34.36 -22.58
CA SER A 231 -28.42 -34.20 -23.30
C SER A 231 -28.31 -34.24 -24.83
N ALA A 232 -27.11 -33.98 -25.36
CA ALA A 232 -26.80 -34.04 -26.78
C ALA A 232 -26.31 -35.43 -27.22
N ALA A 233 -26.16 -36.37 -26.29
CA ALA A 233 -25.89 -37.76 -26.62
C ALA A 233 -27.06 -38.30 -27.46
N PRO A 234 -26.79 -38.84 -28.66
CA PRO A 234 -27.86 -39.38 -29.51
C PRO A 234 -28.58 -40.51 -28.78
N GLU A 235 -29.91 -40.60 -28.97
CA GLU A 235 -30.71 -41.70 -28.44
C GLU A 235 -30.02 -43.06 -28.68
N PRO A 236 -30.11 -44.00 -27.73
CA PRO A 236 -29.47 -45.29 -27.91
C PRO A 236 -29.97 -45.93 -29.19
N VAL A 237 -29.03 -46.22 -30.10
CA VAL A 237 -29.20 -46.84 -31.43
C VAL A 237 -30.02 -48.14 -31.38
N ALA A 238 -30.25 -48.70 -30.19
CA ALA A 238 -31.14 -49.81 -29.92
C ALA A 238 -32.57 -49.62 -30.46
N GLY A 239 -33.15 -48.42 -30.32
CA GLY A 239 -34.51 -48.15 -30.83
C GLY A 239 -34.59 -48.15 -32.36
N ALA A 240 -33.59 -47.54 -33.01
CA ALA A 240 -33.49 -47.49 -34.47
C ALA A 240 -33.20 -48.87 -35.09
N LEU A 241 -32.34 -49.67 -34.45
CA LEU A 241 -32.04 -51.04 -34.90
C LEU A 241 -33.23 -51.98 -34.74
N ALA A 242 -34.02 -51.84 -33.67
CA ALA A 242 -35.26 -52.62 -33.48
C ALA A 242 -36.30 -52.31 -34.58
N GLY A 243 -36.45 -51.04 -34.95
CA GLY A 243 -37.33 -50.63 -36.05
C GLY A 243 -36.89 -51.17 -37.42
N LEU A 244 -35.57 -51.21 -37.68
CA LEU A 244 -35.00 -51.76 -38.90
C LEU A 244 -35.17 -53.28 -38.99
N ALA A 245 -34.95 -53.99 -37.87
CA ALA A 245 -35.14 -55.44 -37.80
C ALA A 245 -36.60 -55.85 -38.03
N ALA A 246 -37.56 -55.11 -37.48
CA ALA A 246 -38.99 -55.36 -37.70
C ALA A 246 -39.41 -55.15 -39.17
N ARG A 247 -38.86 -54.12 -39.83
CA ARG A 247 -39.08 -53.86 -41.26
C ARG A 247 -38.52 -54.97 -42.14
N LEU A 248 -37.29 -55.41 -41.86
CA LEU A 248 -36.64 -56.48 -42.61
C LEU A 248 -37.40 -57.82 -42.49
N GLN A 249 -37.95 -58.12 -41.31
CA GLN A 249 -38.79 -59.31 -41.10
C GLN A 249 -40.10 -59.27 -41.89
N LEU A 250 -40.73 -58.09 -42.03
CA LEU A 250 -41.93 -57.91 -42.85
C LEU A 250 -41.63 -58.09 -44.33
N GLU A 251 -40.53 -57.53 -44.82
CA GLU A 251 -40.11 -57.67 -46.22
C GLU A 251 -39.73 -59.11 -46.58
N LEU A 252 -39.02 -59.81 -45.68
CA LEU A 252 -38.68 -61.23 -45.90
C LEU A 252 -39.92 -62.14 -45.92
N ARG A 253 -40.98 -61.81 -45.15
CA ARG A 253 -42.26 -62.53 -45.21
C ARG A 253 -43.03 -62.26 -46.50
N ALA A 254 -42.88 -61.06 -47.08
CA ALA A 254 -43.53 -60.69 -48.34
C ALA A 254 -42.88 -61.32 -49.58
N VAL A 255 -41.60 -61.72 -49.48
CA VAL A 255 -40.82 -62.30 -50.58
C VAL A 255 -40.74 -63.83 -50.52
N ALA A 256 -41.32 -64.47 -49.49
CA ALA A 256 -41.39 -65.93 -49.43
C ALA A 256 -42.22 -66.48 -50.61
N PRO A 257 -41.64 -67.31 -51.49
CA PRO A 257 -42.36 -67.82 -52.66
C PRO A 257 -43.48 -68.75 -52.22
N VAL A 258 -44.68 -68.50 -52.73
CA VAL A 258 -45.77 -69.48 -52.75
C VAL A 258 -45.31 -70.61 -53.68
N VAL A 259 -44.78 -71.67 -53.10
CA VAL A 259 -44.55 -72.93 -53.82
C VAL A 259 -45.90 -73.64 -53.91
N PRO A 260 -46.39 -73.97 -55.12
CA PRO A 260 -47.62 -74.75 -55.30
C PRO A 260 -47.50 -76.18 -54.78
#